data_AF-A0A349UJB3-F1
#
_entry.id   AF-A0A349UJB3-F1
#
_cell.length_a   1.000
_cell.length_b   1.000
_cell.length_c   1.000
_cell.angle_alpha   90.00
_cell.angle_beta   90.00
_cell.angle_gamma   90.00
#
_symmetry.space_group_name_H-M   'P 1'
#
loop_
_entity.id
_entity.type
_entity.pdbx_description
1 polymer ?
#
loop_
_entity_poly.entity_id
_entity_poly.type
_entity_poly.pdbx_seq_one_letter_code
_entity_poly.pdbx_strand_id
1 'polypeptide(L)'
;SDAQAADLMAAGRRVRVKGTCVDPAGAARESTSGAACTEILAAAGIPCTSRASTIREGLELIRAALAPAEGPPTFRVHPRCRRLIDALRTYHYAPHGQGNEDSPVKDGPDHFVDALRYFFINCCRPRIAVRRIKY
;
A
#
# COMPACT_ATOMS: atom_id res chain seq x y z
N SER A 1 -8.32 -10.19 10.79
CA SER A 1 -7.34 -10.92 11.61
C SER A 1 -6.41 -9.91 12.26
N ASP A 2 -6.96 -9.19 13.24
CA ASP A 2 -6.35 -8.01 13.88
C ASP A 2 -5.21 -8.35 14.85
N ALA A 3 -5.02 -9.64 15.11
CA ALA A 3 -3.99 -10.16 16.00
C ALA A 3 -2.55 -9.90 15.50
N GLN A 4 -2.32 -9.75 14.19
CA GLN A 4 -0.96 -9.57 13.67
C GLN A 4 -0.43 -8.14 13.82
N ALA A 5 -1.30 -7.13 13.92
CA ALA A 5 -0.89 -5.74 14.12
C ALA A 5 -0.54 -5.45 15.58
N ALA A 6 -1.27 -6.05 16.53
CA ALA A 6 -1.04 -5.88 17.96
C ALA A 6 0.24 -6.58 18.45
N ASP A 7 0.57 -7.75 17.90
CA ASP A 7 1.71 -8.56 18.37
C ASP A 7 3.08 -7.93 18.03
N LEU A 8 3.15 -7.15 16.94
CA LEU A 8 4.35 -6.38 16.58
C LEU A 8 4.65 -5.23 17.57
N MET A 9 3.65 -4.75 18.30
CA MET A 9 3.80 -3.73 19.34
C MET A 9 4.19 -4.31 20.71
N ALA A 10 3.86 -5.59 20.96
CA ALA A 10 4.15 -6.28 22.23
C ALA A 10 5.61 -6.76 22.35
N ALA A 11 6.31 -6.97 21.23
CA ALA A 11 7.65 -7.56 21.19
C ALA A 11 8.81 -6.57 21.43
N GLY A 12 8.78 -5.76 22.50
CA GLY A 12 9.92 -5.13 23.21
C GLY A 12 10.97 -4.28 22.45
N ARG A 13 11.00 -4.30 21.12
CA ARG A 13 11.79 -3.42 20.28
C ARG A 13 10.98 -2.15 20.11
N ARG A 14 11.48 -1.02 20.61
CA ARG A 14 10.97 0.30 20.21
C ARG A 14 11.20 0.46 18.70
N VAL A 15 10.23 0.01 17.90
CA VAL A 15 10.19 0.29 16.48
C VAL A 15 9.77 1.76 16.37
N ARG A 16 10.67 2.60 15.85
CA ARG A 16 10.33 3.99 15.56
C ARG A 16 9.47 3.99 14.29
N VAL A 17 8.15 3.98 14.47
CA VAL A 17 7.20 4.11 13.37
C VAL A 17 7.29 5.53 12.83
N LYS A 18 7.78 5.69 11.59
CA LYS A 18 7.90 7.01 10.92
C LYS A 18 6.57 7.48 10.33
N GLY A 19 5.68 6.55 10.02
CA GLY A 19 4.33 6.83 9.51
C GLY A 19 3.67 5.55 9.02
N THR A 20 2.34 5.56 8.94
CA THR A 20 1.53 4.44 8.48
C THR A 20 0.79 4.84 7.20
N CYS A 21 0.97 4.06 6.13
CA CYS A 21 0.26 4.26 4.87
C CYS A 21 -0.94 3.31 4.84
N VAL A 22 -2.13 3.85 4.67
CA VAL A 22 -3.38 3.09 4.70
C VAL A 22 -4.10 3.18 3.36
N ASP A 23 -4.88 2.14 3.06
CA ASP A 23 -5.83 2.15 1.95
C ASP A 23 -6.77 3.36 2.08
N PRO A 24 -6.98 4.16 1.03
CA PRO A 24 -8.04 5.17 1.01
C PRO A 24 -9.42 4.64 1.40
N ALA A 25 -9.74 3.37 1.08
CA ALA A 25 -10.98 2.72 1.49
C ALA A 25 -11.05 2.45 3.00
N GLY A 26 -9.92 2.41 3.71
CA GLY A 26 -9.87 2.28 5.17
C GLY A 26 -10.42 3.50 5.93
N ALA A 27 -10.75 4.59 5.23
CA ALA A 27 -11.53 5.71 5.76
C ALA A 27 -13.05 5.49 5.71
N ALA A 28 -13.52 4.43 5.05
CA ALA A 28 -14.93 4.03 5.10
C ALA A 28 -15.23 3.44 6.49
N ARG A 29 -16.39 3.82 7.04
CA ARG A 29 -16.85 3.28 8.33
C ARG A 29 -17.22 1.82 8.16
N GLU A 30 -16.70 0.97 9.04
CA GLU A 30 -17.07 -0.44 9.09
C GLU A 30 -18.44 -0.61 9.77
N SER A 31 -19.25 -1.55 9.31
CA SER A 31 -20.63 -1.75 9.77
C SER A 31 -20.73 -2.29 11.20
N THR A 32 -19.68 -2.93 11.72
CA THR A 32 -19.69 -3.58 13.04
C THR A 32 -19.25 -2.64 14.17
N SER A 33 -18.22 -1.82 13.94
CA SER A 33 -17.64 -0.93 14.96
C SER A 33 -18.08 0.54 14.80
N GLY A 34 -18.61 0.93 13.64
CA GLY A 34 -18.99 2.30 13.32
C GLY A 34 -17.81 3.26 13.13
N ALA A 35 -16.58 2.83 13.43
CA ALA A 35 -15.36 3.61 13.28
C ALA A 35 -14.60 3.19 12.02
N ALA A 36 -13.90 4.13 11.40
CA ALA A 36 -12.95 3.80 10.34
C ALA A 36 -11.65 3.25 10.95
N CYS A 37 -10.97 2.32 10.27
CA CYS A 37 -9.67 1.81 10.72
C CYS A 37 -8.64 2.94 10.94
N THR A 38 -8.75 4.02 10.16
CA THR A 38 -7.94 5.22 10.33
C THR A 38 -8.24 5.98 11.63
N GLU A 39 -9.49 6.00 12.08
CA GLU A 39 -9.89 6.61 13.36
C GLU A 39 -9.32 5.79 14.54
N ILE A 40 -9.35 4.46 14.45
CA ILE A 40 -8.78 3.56 15.48
C ILE A 40 -7.26 3.75 15.60
N LEU A 41 -6.55 3.80 14.47
CA LEU A 41 -5.11 4.02 14.44
C LEU A 41 -4.73 5.43 14.93
N ALA A 42 -5.50 6.45 14.57
CA ALA A 42 -5.31 7.81 15.06
C ALA A 42 -5.53 7.91 16.58
N ALA A 43 -6.56 7.25 17.11
CA ALA A 43 -6.82 7.16 18.55
C ALA A 43 -5.67 6.47 19.31
N ALA A 44 -4.97 5.53 18.66
CA ALA A 44 -3.76 4.89 19.19
C ALA A 44 -2.48 5.75 19.03
N GLY A 45 -2.58 6.99 18.54
CA GLY A 45 -1.44 7.89 18.33
C GLY A 45 -0.59 7.53 17.10
N ILE A 46 -1.11 6.73 16.18
CA ILE A 46 -0.41 6.29 14.97
C ILE A 46 -0.84 7.19 13.79
N PRO A 47 0.05 8.05 13.27
CA PRO A 47 -0.30 8.94 12.17
C PRO A 47 -0.54 8.14 10.88
N CYS A 48 -1.74 8.31 10.32
CA CYS A 48 -2.17 7.64 9.09
C CYS A 48 -2.14 8.62 7.91
N THR A 49 -1.56 8.19 6.80
CA THR A 49 -1.62 8.92 5.53
C THR A 49 -2.28 8.07 4.47
N SER A 50 -3.26 8.64 3.78
CA SER A 50 -3.85 8.07 2.58
C SER A 50 -3.89 9.12 1.47
N ARG A 51 -3.72 8.67 0.23
CA ARG A 51 -3.80 9.51 -0.97
C ARG A 51 -4.50 8.73 -2.06
N ALA A 52 -5.49 9.36 -2.69
CA ALA A 52 -6.20 8.76 -3.81
C ALA A 52 -5.28 8.59 -5.02
N SER A 53 -5.38 7.43 -5.67
CA SER A 53 -4.57 7.02 -6.83
C SER A 53 -5.21 5.82 -7.50
N THR A 54 -4.91 5.60 -8.77
CA THR A 54 -5.32 4.35 -9.45
C THR A 54 -4.41 3.19 -9.08
N ILE A 55 -4.89 1.95 -9.30
CA ILE A 55 -4.07 0.75 -9.13
C ILE A 55 -2.84 0.83 -10.04
N ARG A 56 -3.06 1.22 -11.31
CA ARG A 56 -2.02 1.38 -12.33
C ARG A 56 -0.92 2.35 -11.89
N GLU A 57 -1.30 3.54 -11.39
CA GLU A 57 -0.33 4.55 -10.93
C GLU A 57 0.62 3.98 -9.86
N GLY A 58 0.07 3.28 -8.86
CA GLY A 58 0.90 2.70 -7.80
C GLY A 58 1.74 1.51 -8.25
N LEU A 59 1.25 0.70 -9.20
CA LEU A 59 2.03 -0.41 -9.77
C LEU A 59 3.20 0.10 -10.62
N GLU A 60 3.03 1.17 -11.38
CA GLU A 60 4.13 1.77 -12.15
C GLU A 60 5.25 2.29 -11.22
N LEU A 61 4.90 2.87 -10.07
CA LEU A 61 5.90 3.26 -9.06
C LEU A 61 6.68 2.05 -8.52
N ILE A 62 5.99 0.94 -8.26
CA ILE A 62 6.65 -0.31 -7.81
C ILE A 62 7.57 -0.85 -8.90
N ARG A 63 7.10 -0.91 -10.15
CA ARG A 63 7.87 -1.37 -11.31
C ARG A 63 9.12 -0.53 -11.51
N ALA A 64 8.99 0.79 -11.51
CA ALA A 64 10.11 1.72 -11.64
C ALA A 64 11.13 1.58 -10.51
N ALA A 65 10.71 1.20 -9.29
CA ALA A 65 11.62 0.99 -8.18
C ALA A 65 12.35 -0.37 -8.22
N LEU A 66 11.68 -1.41 -8.73
CA LEU A 66 12.25 -2.75 -8.90
C LEU A 66 13.15 -2.87 -10.14
N ALA A 67 12.77 -2.21 -11.23
CA ALA A 67 13.46 -2.21 -12.51
C ALA A 67 13.48 -0.79 -13.10
N PRO A 68 14.34 0.10 -12.58
CA PRO A 68 14.50 1.45 -13.13
C PRO A 68 14.97 1.41 -14.59
N ALA A 69 14.63 2.44 -15.36
CA ALA A 69 15.14 2.60 -16.73
C ALA A 69 16.66 2.81 -16.77
N GLU A 70 17.23 3.38 -15.70
CA GLU A 70 18.66 3.60 -15.54
C GLU A 70 19.09 3.33 -14.09
N GLY A 71 20.25 2.68 -13.93
CA GLY A 71 20.83 2.39 -12.63
C GLY A 71 20.25 1.16 -11.91
N PRO A 72 20.73 0.88 -10.70
CA PRO A 72 20.32 -0.30 -9.95
C PRO A 72 18.93 -0.12 -9.30
N PRO A 73 18.23 -1.23 -8.98
CA PRO A 73 16.95 -1.19 -8.27
C PRO A 73 17.01 -0.34 -6.99
N THR A 74 16.03 0.54 -6.82
CA THR A 74 15.90 1.44 -5.66
C THR A 74 15.06 0.83 -4.55
N PHE A 75 14.32 -0.25 -4.84
CA PHE A 75 13.58 -1.04 -3.86
C PHE A 75 14.12 -2.47 -3.78
N ARG A 76 14.36 -2.94 -2.55
CA ARG A 76 14.87 -4.29 -2.27
C ARG A 76 14.00 -4.96 -1.21
N VAL A 77 13.64 -6.22 -1.44
CA VAL A 77 12.85 -7.03 -0.51
C VAL A 77 13.78 -7.97 0.25
N HIS A 78 13.70 -7.94 1.58
CA HIS A 78 14.50 -8.85 2.41
C HIS A 78 14.05 -10.30 2.20
N PRO A 79 14.95 -11.31 2.12
CA PRO A 79 14.60 -12.72 1.87
C PRO A 79 13.62 -13.35 2.89
N ARG A 80 13.47 -12.71 4.06
CA ARG A 80 12.51 -13.12 5.11
C ARG A 80 11.07 -12.74 4.77
N CYS A 81 10.84 -11.79 3.86
CA CYS A 81 9.53 -11.34 3.44
C CYS A 81 8.92 -12.30 2.40
N ARG A 82 8.89 -13.61 2.72
CA ARG A 82 8.50 -14.68 1.79
C ARG A 82 7.12 -14.44 1.18
N ARG A 83 6.13 -14.08 2.00
CA ARG A 83 4.76 -13.81 1.55
C ARG A 83 4.66 -12.65 0.55
N LEU A 84 5.48 -11.60 0.73
CA LEU A 84 5.55 -10.49 -0.22
C LEU A 84 6.23 -10.92 -1.52
N ILE A 85 7.30 -11.73 -1.43
CA ILE A 85 7.98 -12.27 -2.61
C ILE A 85 7.04 -13.16 -3.41
N ASP A 86 6.28 -14.04 -2.75
CA ASP A 86 5.30 -14.90 -3.39
C ASP A 86 4.20 -14.08 -4.05
N ALA A 87 3.66 -13.07 -3.35
CA ALA A 87 2.67 -12.15 -3.92
C ALA A 87 3.20 -11.44 -5.17
N LEU A 88 4.43 -10.91 -5.14
CA LEU A 88 5.03 -10.25 -6.31
C LEU A 88 5.25 -11.21 -7.49
N ARG A 89 5.41 -12.51 -7.25
CA ARG A 89 5.61 -13.52 -8.30
C ARG A 89 4.32 -13.98 -8.95
N THR A 90 3.22 -14.02 -8.21
CA THR A 90 1.93 -14.54 -8.69
C THR A 90 0.98 -13.44 -9.16
N TYR A 91 1.28 -12.17 -8.86
CA TYR A 91 0.40 -11.05 -9.17
C TYR A 91 0.25 -10.83 -10.68
N HIS A 92 -0.97 -10.98 -11.19
CA HIS A 92 -1.26 -10.88 -12.62
C HIS A 92 -2.63 -10.25 -12.92
N TYR A 93 -2.79 -9.77 -14.16
CA TYR A 93 -4.07 -9.34 -14.71
C TYR A 93 -4.73 -10.49 -15.46
N ALA A 94 -6.06 -10.50 -15.51
CA ALA A 94 -6.78 -11.47 -16.30
C ALA A 94 -6.46 -11.29 -17.81
N PRO A 95 -6.51 -12.36 -18.61
CA PRO A 95 -6.38 -12.26 -20.06
C PRO A 95 -7.43 -11.31 -20.66
N HIS A 96 -7.10 -10.65 -21.76
CA HIS A 96 -8.02 -9.74 -22.46
C HIS A 96 -9.35 -10.44 -22.80
N GLY A 97 -10.46 -9.77 -22.52
CA GLY A 97 -11.81 -10.32 -22.68
C GLY A 97 -12.26 -11.29 -21.57
N GLN A 98 -11.45 -11.48 -20.52
CA GLN A 98 -11.82 -12.25 -19.33
C GLN A 98 -11.65 -11.39 -18.07
N GLY A 99 -12.68 -11.34 -17.23
CA GLY A 99 -12.62 -10.62 -15.96
C GLY A 99 -12.55 -9.09 -16.12
N ASN A 100 -12.07 -8.42 -15.07
CA ASN A 100 -11.93 -6.96 -15.05
C ASN A 100 -10.50 -6.57 -15.41
N GLU A 101 -10.31 -6.01 -16.61
CA GLU A 101 -8.99 -5.64 -17.14
C GLU A 101 -8.31 -4.49 -16.37
N ASP A 102 -9.10 -3.71 -15.61
CA ASP A 102 -8.59 -2.59 -14.82
C ASP A 102 -8.09 -3.01 -13.44
N SER A 103 -8.29 -4.27 -13.05
CA SER A 103 -7.90 -4.80 -11.74
C SER A 103 -7.16 -6.14 -11.84
N PRO A 104 -6.18 -6.39 -10.96
CA PRO A 104 -5.53 -7.70 -10.87
C PRO A 104 -6.56 -8.79 -10.50
N VAL A 105 -6.26 -10.03 -10.92
CA VAL A 105 -6.98 -11.21 -10.43
C VAL A 105 -6.71 -11.36 -8.93
N LYS A 106 -7.76 -11.67 -8.16
CA LYS A 106 -7.69 -11.83 -6.70
C LYS A 106 -7.61 -13.31 -6.30
N ASP A 107 -6.62 -14.02 -6.83
CA ASP A 107 -6.42 -15.46 -6.63
C ASP A 107 -5.17 -15.80 -5.80
N GLY A 108 -4.48 -14.79 -5.28
CA GLY A 108 -3.25 -14.94 -4.51
C GLY A 108 -3.18 -14.07 -3.25
N PRO A 109 -1.99 -13.95 -2.64
CA PRO A 109 -1.76 -13.08 -1.48
C PRO A 109 -1.62 -11.60 -1.90
N ASP A 110 -2.56 -11.09 -2.71
CA ASP A 110 -2.48 -9.81 -3.41
C ASP A 110 -2.51 -8.59 -2.47
N HIS A 111 -3.04 -8.79 -1.26
CA HIS A 111 -3.07 -7.78 -0.21
C HIS A 111 -1.68 -7.24 0.16
N PHE A 112 -0.61 -8.03 -0.01
CA PHE A 112 0.76 -7.53 0.18
C PHE A 112 1.18 -6.53 -0.89
N VAL A 113 0.78 -6.77 -2.14
CA VAL A 113 1.05 -5.86 -3.25
C VAL A 113 0.22 -4.60 -3.11
N ASP A 114 -1.04 -4.71 -2.67
CA ASP A 114 -1.88 -3.55 -2.35
C ASP A 114 -1.29 -2.70 -1.21
N ALA A 115 -0.81 -3.33 -0.13
CA ALA A 115 -0.13 -2.60 0.95
C ALA A 115 1.15 -1.90 0.48
N LEU A 116 1.96 -2.56 -0.34
CA LEU A 116 3.15 -1.97 -0.94
C LEU A 116 2.79 -0.80 -1.85
N ARG A 117 1.72 -0.94 -2.62
CA ARG A 117 1.20 0.11 -3.51
C ARG A 117 0.89 1.37 -2.71
N TYR A 118 0.15 1.24 -1.60
CA TYR A 118 -0.16 2.38 -0.71
C TYR A 118 1.09 3.05 -0.15
N PHE A 119 2.13 2.29 0.18
CA PHE A 119 3.42 2.86 0.58
C PHE A 119 4.01 3.75 -0.51
N PHE A 120 4.13 3.26 -1.75
CA PHE A 120 4.70 4.03 -2.86
C PHE A 120 3.88 5.29 -3.19
N ILE A 121 2.56 5.20 -3.14
CA ILE A 121 1.67 6.34 -3.41
C ILE A 121 1.86 7.46 -2.37
N ASN A 122 2.00 7.10 -1.09
CA ASN A 122 2.11 8.09 -0.02
C ASN A 122 3.54 8.63 0.13
N CYS A 123 4.56 7.79 -0.10
CA CYS A 123 5.96 8.13 0.17
C CYS A 123 6.73 8.61 -1.07
N CYS A 124 6.41 8.08 -2.26
CA CYS A 124 7.25 8.25 -3.45
C CYS A 124 6.58 9.08 -4.54
N ARG A 125 5.26 9.30 -4.47
CA ARG A 125 4.55 10.11 -5.47
C ARG A 125 4.94 11.58 -5.33
N PRO A 126 5.52 12.22 -6.38
CA PRO A 126 5.90 13.63 -6.31
C PRO A 126 4.70 14.52 -5.93
N ARG A 127 4.94 15.51 -5.07
CA ARG A 127 3.93 16.51 -4.73
C ARG A 127 3.85 17.51 -5.89
N ILE A 128 2.91 17.28 -6.79
CA ILE A 128 2.57 18.27 -7.82
C ILE A 128 1.82 19.40 -7.11
N ALA A 129 2.49 20.52 -6.90
CA ALA A 129 1.85 21.74 -6.41
C ALA A 129 1.08 22.38 -7.56
N VAL A 130 -0.23 22.16 -7.63
CA VAL A 130 -1.08 22.87 -8.58
C VAL A 130 -1.28 24.30 -8.05
N ARG A 131 -0.55 25.27 -8.63
CA ARG A 131 -0.84 26.69 -8.41
C ARG A 131 -2.15 27.02 -9.12
N ARG A 132 -3.21 27.26 -8.34
CA ARG A 132 -4.48 27.73 -8.85
C ARG A 132 -4.31 29.21 -9.24
N ILE A 133 -4.15 29.48 -10.54
CA ILE A 133 -4.16 30.84 -11.07
C ILE A 133 -5.62 31.30 -11.07
N LYS A 134 -5.94 32.38 -10.34
CA LYS A 134 -7.23 33.05 -10.43
C LYS A 134 -7.21 33.93 -11.68
N TYR A 135 -8.21 33.77 -12.54
CA TYR A 135 -8.56 34.73 -13.60
C TYR A 135 -9.45 35.83 -13.00
#